data_AF-A0A2G6E1M4-F1
#
_entry.id   AF-A0A2G6E1M4-F1
#
_cell.length_a   1.000
_cell.length_b   1.000
_cell.length_c   1.000
_cell.angle_alpha   90.00
_cell.angle_beta   90.00
_cell.angle_gamma   90.00
#
_symmetry.space_group_name_H-M   'P 1'
#
loop_
_entity.id
_entity.type
_entity.pdbx_description
1 polymer ?
#
loop_
_entity_poly.entity_id
_entity_poly.type
_entity_poly.pdbx_seq_one_letter_code
_entity_poly.pdbx_strand_id
1 'polypeptide(L)'
;MKKKLDHGIDCILAIVMAAMTIIVFTQVFFRYVLNSALSWPEEMARLLIVWLTFTGAYMALREKKHIGFNLLVKKLSPKSQQIVIIAGKVLMMAFLFVMIKEGVLFARKFANVPMPYTRFPIGIVAYSVFPISGCLMFLQVVHDLSEALSAFRQKNS
;
A
#
# COMPACT_ATOMS: atom_id res chain seq x y z
N MET A 1 3.68 -19.32 9.21
CA MET A 1 4.03 -17.90 9.47
C MET A 1 3.25 -16.92 8.60
N LYS A 2 3.21 -17.07 7.26
CA LYS A 2 2.41 -16.22 6.35
C LYS A 2 0.96 -16.01 6.78
N LYS A 3 0.20 -17.09 7.02
CA LYS A 3 -1.19 -16.97 7.49
C LYS A 3 -1.40 -16.07 8.72
N LYS A 4 -0.44 -16.04 9.67
CA LYS A 4 -0.52 -15.18 10.86
C LYS A 4 -0.18 -13.71 10.55
N LEU A 5 0.84 -13.49 9.71
CA LEU A 5 1.21 -12.14 9.23
C LEU A 5 0.08 -11.55 8.37
N ASP A 6 -0.46 -12.36 7.46
CA ASP A 6 -1.56 -11.99 6.58
C ASP A 6 -2.82 -11.64 7.37
N HIS A 7 -3.18 -12.46 8.38
CA HIS A 7 -4.30 -12.13 9.29
C HIS A 7 -4.06 -10.84 10.08
N GLY A 8 -2.82 -10.59 10.51
CA GLY A 8 -2.47 -9.34 11.20
C GLY A 8 -2.67 -8.13 10.30
N ILE A 9 -2.26 -8.23 9.03
CA ILE A 9 -2.44 -7.15 8.05
C ILE A 9 -3.93 -6.96 7.72
N ASP A 10 -4.68 -8.04 7.53
CA ASP A 10 -6.13 -7.98 7.28
C ASP A 10 -6.88 -7.32 8.45
N CYS A 11 -6.50 -7.60 9.70
CA CYS A 11 -7.03 -6.92 10.89
C CYS A 11 -6.67 -5.42 10.92
N ILE A 12 -5.41 -5.06 10.64
CA ILE A 12 -4.97 -3.66 10.59
C ILE A 12 -5.77 -2.90 9.53
N LEU A 13 -5.95 -3.49 8.35
CA LEU A 13 -6.77 -2.94 7.27
C LEU A 13 -8.22 -2.74 7.69
N ALA A 14 -8.84 -3.74 8.30
CA ALA A 14 -10.21 -3.63 8.79
C ALA A 14 -10.36 -2.50 9.83
N ILE A 15 -9.40 -2.37 10.74
CA ILE A 15 -9.37 -1.28 11.74
C ILE A 15 -9.20 0.08 11.07
N VAL A 16 -8.26 0.22 10.13
CA VAL A 16 -8.04 1.47 9.39
C VAL A 16 -9.27 1.85 8.57
N MET A 17 -9.93 0.88 7.92
CA MET A 17 -11.17 1.10 7.18
C MET A 17 -12.30 1.54 8.10
N ALA A 18 -12.52 0.85 9.23
CA ALA A 18 -13.54 1.23 10.19
C ALA A 18 -13.30 2.62 10.80
N ALA A 19 -12.05 2.93 11.14
CA ALA A 19 -11.65 4.24 11.64
C ALA A 19 -11.91 5.34 10.60
N MET A 20 -11.59 5.09 9.32
CA MET A 20 -11.89 6.02 8.22
C MET A 20 -13.39 6.25 8.08
N THR A 21 -14.22 5.21 8.13
CA THR A 21 -15.68 5.34 8.08
C THR A 21 -16.21 6.19 9.22
N ILE A 22 -15.76 5.95 10.46
CA ILE A 22 -16.20 6.73 11.63
C ILE A 22 -15.79 8.19 11.51
N ILE A 23 -14.56 8.47 11.06
CA ILE A 23 -14.04 9.84 10.96
C ILE A 23 -14.75 10.62 9.85
N VAL A 24 -14.98 10.02 8.68
CA VAL A 24 -15.75 10.64 7.60
C VAL A 24 -17.20 10.86 8.03
N PHE A 25 -17.82 9.89 8.71
CA PHE A 25 -19.17 10.05 9.23
C PHE A 25 -19.28 11.19 10.25
N THR A 26 -18.31 11.29 11.17
CA THR A 26 -18.21 12.39 12.13
C THR A 26 -18.07 13.73 11.42
N GLN A 27 -17.24 13.82 10.37
CA GLN A 27 -17.06 15.03 9.57
C GLN A 27 -18.38 15.47 8.90
N VAL A 28 -19.10 14.52 8.29
CA VAL A 28 -20.39 14.78 7.63
C VAL A 28 -21.45 15.19 8.67
N PHE A 29 -21.55 14.49 9.80
CA PHE A 29 -22.51 14.79 10.85
C PHE A 29 -22.30 16.20 11.42
N PHE A 30 -21.07 16.56 11.80
CA PHE A 30 -20.80 17.89 12.35
C PHE A 30 -21.05 19.02 11.34
N ARG A 31 -20.67 18.80 10.08
CA ARG A 31 -20.83 19.79 9.02
C ARG A 31 -22.31 20.04 8.67
N TYR A 32 -23.12 18.98 8.57
CA TYR A 32 -24.49 19.12 8.06
C TYR A 32 -25.58 19.11 9.15
N VAL A 33 -25.33 18.49 10.31
CA VAL A 33 -26.30 18.44 11.41
C VAL A 33 -26.05 19.55 12.42
N LEU A 34 -24.79 19.74 12.81
CA LEU A 34 -24.43 20.71 13.84
C LEU A 34 -24.04 22.09 13.27
N ASN A 35 -24.06 22.26 11.93
CA ASN A 35 -23.62 23.47 11.22
C ASN A 35 -22.24 24.00 11.70
N SER A 36 -21.38 23.08 12.18
CA SER A 36 -20.06 23.42 12.72
C SER A 36 -19.00 22.73 11.88
N ALA A 37 -18.21 23.53 11.15
CA ALA A 37 -17.10 23.02 10.36
C ALA A 37 -15.86 22.85 11.25
N LEU A 38 -15.72 21.69 11.88
CA LEU A 38 -14.47 21.30 12.54
C LEU A 38 -13.36 21.16 11.49
N SER A 39 -12.19 21.77 11.74
CA SER A 39 -11.07 21.73 10.79
C SER A 39 -10.15 20.50 10.95
N TRP A 40 -10.12 19.90 12.15
CA TRP A 40 -9.31 18.70 12.42
C TRP A 40 -9.77 17.42 11.69
N PRO A 41 -11.07 17.14 11.44
CA PRO A 41 -11.50 15.94 10.73
C PRO A 41 -11.06 15.94 9.28
N GLU A 42 -10.95 17.11 8.64
CA GLU A 42 -10.46 17.22 7.26
C GLU A 42 -8.99 16.80 7.14
N GLU A 43 -8.17 17.18 8.11
CA GLU A 43 -6.78 16.75 8.24
C GLU A 43 -6.69 15.23 8.49
N MET A 44 -7.50 14.69 9.40
CA MET A 44 -7.52 13.25 9.69
C MET A 44 -8.03 12.42 8.50
N ALA A 45 -9.06 12.88 7.80
CA ALA A 45 -9.58 12.21 6.61
C ALA A 45 -8.50 12.10 5.51
N ARG A 46 -7.70 13.16 5.30
CA ARG A 46 -6.56 13.14 4.39
C ARG A 46 -5.47 12.16 4.80
N LEU A 47 -5.20 12.00 6.10
CA LEU A 47 -4.25 10.99 6.55
C LEU A 47 -4.80 9.59 6.31
N LEU A 48 -6.05 9.34 6.68
CA LEU A 48 -6.65 8.01 6.57
C LEU A 48 -6.78 7.54 5.13
N ILE A 49 -7.11 8.43 4.18
CA ILE A 49 -7.18 8.05 2.76
C ILE A 49 -5.80 7.64 2.23
N VAL A 50 -4.72 8.28 2.68
CA VAL A 50 -3.35 7.89 2.30
C VAL A 50 -3.05 6.50 2.86
N TRP A 51 -3.31 6.28 4.15
CA TRP A 51 -3.15 4.97 4.78
C TRP A 51 -3.97 3.88 4.09
N LEU A 52 -5.24 4.14 3.81
CA LEU A 52 -6.13 3.24 3.09
C LEU A 52 -5.62 2.93 1.68
N THR A 53 -5.14 3.92 0.94
CA THR A 53 -4.66 3.74 -0.43
C THR A 53 -3.44 2.82 -0.47
N PHE A 54 -2.46 3.04 0.41
CA PHE A 54 -1.23 2.24 0.42
C PHE A 54 -1.43 0.85 1.00
N THR A 55 -2.21 0.71 2.06
CA THR A 55 -2.57 -0.61 2.60
C THR A 55 -3.46 -1.39 1.63
N GLY A 56 -4.40 -0.72 0.96
CA GLY A 56 -5.21 -1.30 -0.12
C GLY A 56 -4.39 -1.70 -1.35
N ALA A 57 -3.35 -0.95 -1.69
CA ALA A 57 -2.41 -1.32 -2.76
C ALA A 57 -1.66 -2.63 -2.44
N TYR A 58 -1.25 -2.82 -1.18
CA TYR A 58 -0.69 -4.10 -0.72
C TYR A 58 -1.70 -5.25 -0.88
N MET A 59 -2.97 -5.06 -0.51
CA MET A 59 -4.01 -6.08 -0.72
C MET A 59 -4.21 -6.42 -2.20
N ALA A 60 -4.32 -5.40 -3.06
CA ALA A 60 -4.52 -5.60 -4.49
C ALA A 60 -3.35 -6.37 -5.12
N LEU A 61 -2.13 -6.12 -4.65
CA LEU A 61 -0.93 -6.86 -5.04
C LEU A 61 -1.01 -8.32 -4.58
N ARG A 62 -1.39 -8.56 -3.32
CA ARG A 62 -1.57 -9.92 -2.75
C ARG A 62 -2.61 -10.74 -3.51
N GLU A 63 -3.73 -10.11 -3.89
CA GLU A 63 -4.80 -10.77 -4.65
C GLU A 63 -4.46 -10.95 -6.14
N LYS A 64 -3.25 -10.56 -6.57
CA LYS A 64 -2.76 -10.65 -7.95
C LYS A 64 -3.76 -10.05 -8.95
N LYS A 65 -4.48 -8.99 -8.55
CA LYS A 65 -5.59 -8.35 -9.30
C LYS A 65 -5.18 -7.59 -10.55
N HIS A 66 -3.96 -7.76 -11.07
CA HIS A 66 -3.52 -7.25 -12.37
C HIS A 66 -4.15 -8.04 -13.54
N ILE A 67 -5.48 -8.15 -13.55
CA ILE A 67 -6.29 -8.96 -14.47
C ILE A 67 -6.06 -8.50 -15.93
N GLY A 68 -5.96 -7.19 -16.17
CA GLY A 68 -5.73 -6.64 -17.52
C GLY A 68 -4.37 -6.99 -18.13
N PHE A 69 -3.29 -6.93 -17.32
CA PHE A 69 -1.95 -7.28 -17.78
C PHE A 69 -1.83 -8.76 -18.11
N ASN A 70 -2.48 -9.63 -17.32
CA ASN A 70 -2.49 -11.07 -17.55
C ASN A 70 -3.15 -11.45 -18.88
N LEU A 71 -4.18 -10.74 -19.35
CA LEU A 71 -4.82 -11.02 -20.64
C LEU A 71 -3.92 -10.68 -21.82
N LEU A 72 -3.18 -9.57 -21.75
CA LEU A 72 -2.24 -9.17 -22.78
C LEU A 72 -1.06 -10.17 -22.85
N VAL A 73 -0.55 -10.56 -21.68
CA VAL A 73 0.57 -11.49 -21.54
C VAL A 73 0.21 -12.91 -22.00
N LYS A 74 -1.06 -13.32 -21.87
CA LYS A 74 -1.55 -14.63 -22.36
C LYS A 74 -1.50 -14.79 -23.88
N LYS A 75 -1.39 -13.70 -24.66
CA LYS A 75 -1.23 -13.77 -26.12
C LYS A 75 0.21 -14.05 -26.56
N LEU A 76 1.18 -13.98 -25.65
CA LEU A 76 2.60 -14.20 -25.94
C LEU A 76 2.93 -15.70 -25.93
N SER A 77 4.06 -16.04 -26.56
CA SER A 77 4.63 -17.38 -26.42
C SER A 77 4.94 -17.69 -24.95
N PRO A 78 4.92 -18.97 -24.52
CA PRO A 78 5.15 -19.32 -23.11
C PRO A 78 6.47 -18.80 -22.52
N LYS A 79 7.53 -18.73 -23.34
CA LYS A 79 8.84 -18.20 -22.94
C LYS A 79 8.79 -16.67 -22.78
N SER A 80 8.22 -15.97 -23.76
CA SER A 80 8.08 -14.50 -23.72
C SER A 80 7.18 -14.04 -22.56
N GLN A 81 6.11 -14.79 -22.28
CA GLN A 81 5.24 -14.54 -21.12
C GLN A 81 6.03 -14.55 -19.80
N GLN A 82 6.90 -15.54 -19.59
CA GLN A 82 7.67 -15.65 -18.36
C GLN A 82 8.71 -14.54 -18.22
N ILE A 83 9.39 -14.18 -19.31
CA ILE A 83 10.33 -13.06 -19.34
C ILE A 83 9.63 -11.76 -18.94
N VAL A 84 8.47 -11.47 -19.54
CA VAL A 84 7.69 -10.25 -19.25
C VAL A 84 7.21 -10.22 -17.80
N ILE A 85 6.77 -11.34 -17.24
CA ILE A 85 6.35 -11.43 -15.84
C ILE A 85 7.53 -11.17 -14.89
N ILE A 86 8.69 -11.79 -15.14
CA ILE A 86 9.88 -11.61 -14.31
C ILE A 86 10.38 -10.17 -14.41
N ALA A 87 10.49 -9.62 -15.62
CA ALA A 87 10.89 -8.23 -15.85
C ALA A 87 9.97 -7.25 -15.14
N GLY A 88 8.65 -7.46 -15.21
CA GLY A 88 7.66 -6.64 -14.50
C GLY A 88 7.84 -6.67 -12.99
N LYS A 89 8.11 -7.84 -12.40
CA LYS A 89 8.39 -7.96 -10.95
C LYS A 89 9.69 -7.28 -10.55
N VAL A 90 10.75 -7.41 -11.35
CA VAL A 90 12.02 -6.72 -11.11
C VAL A 90 11.85 -5.20 -11.15
N LEU A 91 11.13 -4.69 -12.14
CA LEU A 91 10.84 -3.26 -12.27
C LEU A 91 10.00 -2.76 -11.09
N MET A 92 9.02 -3.54 -10.64
CA MET A 92 8.23 -3.23 -9.46
C MET A 92 9.08 -3.20 -8.18
N MET A 93 10.00 -4.14 -7.99
CA MET A 93 10.94 -4.13 -6.87
C MET A 93 11.84 -2.89 -6.89
N ALA A 94 12.35 -2.49 -8.07
CA ALA A 94 13.15 -1.28 -8.21
C ALA A 94 12.36 -0.02 -7.82
N PHE A 95 11.11 0.09 -8.29
CA PHE A 95 10.21 1.18 -7.91
C PHE A 95 9.95 1.20 -6.40
N LEU A 96 9.61 0.05 -5.80
CA LEU A 96 9.36 -0.07 -4.37
C LEU A 96 10.59 0.28 -3.54
N PHE A 97 11.79 -0.09 -3.99
CA PHE A 97 13.03 0.28 -3.32
C PHE A 97 13.23 1.80 -3.28
N VAL A 98 13.02 2.50 -4.40
CA VAL A 98 13.05 3.96 -4.45
C VAL A 98 11.99 4.56 -3.54
N MET A 99 10.77 4.04 -3.58
CA MET A 99 9.66 4.49 -2.73
C MET A 99 9.98 4.36 -1.23
N ILE A 100 10.59 3.25 -0.81
CA ILE A 100 11.02 3.04 0.59
C ILE A 100 12.12 4.04 0.95
N LYS A 101 13.15 4.17 0.12
CA LYS A 101 14.29 5.07 0.39
C LYS A 101 13.83 6.51 0.54
N GLU A 102 13.08 7.02 -0.43
CA GLU A 102 12.55 8.38 -0.40
C GLU A 102 11.52 8.52 0.73
N GLY A 103 10.67 7.51 0.95
CA GLY A 103 9.70 7.49 2.05
C GLY A 103 10.36 7.65 3.43
N VAL A 104 11.46 6.94 3.70
CA VAL A 104 12.24 7.09 4.95
C VAL A 104 12.85 8.49 5.05
N LEU A 105 13.39 9.01 3.95
CA LEU A 105 13.97 10.36 3.92
C LEU A 105 12.93 11.42 4.26
N PHE A 106 11.75 11.36 3.63
CA PHE A 106 10.63 12.27 3.91
C PHE A 106 10.12 12.12 5.34
N ALA A 107 9.92 10.89 5.83
CA ALA A 107 9.49 10.66 7.20
C ALA A 107 10.43 11.28 8.23
N ARG A 108 11.75 11.19 8.00
CA ARG A 108 12.76 11.82 8.88
C ARG A 108 12.79 13.34 8.74
N LYS A 109 12.78 13.85 7.50
CA LYS A 109 12.86 15.30 7.23
C LYS A 109 11.70 16.07 7.87
N PHE A 110 10.51 15.46 7.91
CA PHE A 110 9.31 16.07 8.47
C PHE A 110 8.92 15.50 9.85
N ALA A 111 9.82 14.77 10.51
CA ALA A 111 9.53 14.14 11.80
C ALA A 111 9.21 15.15 12.92
N ASN A 112 9.70 16.39 12.80
CA ASN A 112 9.48 17.47 13.77
C ASN A 112 8.53 18.56 13.26
N VAL A 113 7.84 18.33 12.14
CA VAL A 113 6.91 19.31 11.57
C VAL A 113 5.50 18.98 12.06
N PRO A 114 4.93 19.77 12.98
CA PRO A 114 3.59 19.51 13.51
C PRO A 114 2.53 19.89 12.48
N MET A 115 1.46 19.11 12.44
CA MET A 115 0.28 19.42 11.65
C MET A 115 -0.49 20.64 12.20
N PRO A 116 -1.10 21.47 11.33
CA PRO A 116 -1.77 22.71 11.73
C PRO A 116 -2.82 22.56 12.83
N TYR A 117 -3.64 21.50 12.80
CA TYR A 117 -4.76 21.33 13.72
C TYR A 117 -4.46 20.35 14.84
N THR A 118 -4.06 19.13 14.49
CA THR A 118 -3.84 18.06 15.49
C THR A 118 -2.47 18.13 16.17
N ARG A 119 -1.55 18.95 15.66
CA ARG A 119 -0.16 19.08 16.14
C ARG A 119 0.67 17.80 16.10
N PHE A 120 0.12 16.68 15.60
CA PHE A 120 0.90 15.47 15.44
C PHE A 120 1.99 15.65 14.37
N PRO A 121 3.13 14.97 14.49
CA PRO A 121 4.22 15.14 13.55
C PRO A 121 3.90 14.48 12.21
N ILE A 122 3.86 15.27 11.14
CA ILE A 122 3.43 14.79 9.81
C ILE A 122 4.37 13.71 9.24
N GLY A 123 5.67 13.79 9.55
CA GLY A 123 6.64 12.78 9.12
C GLY A 123 6.35 11.39 9.68
N ILE A 124 5.90 11.33 10.94
CA ILE A 124 5.58 10.08 11.62
C ILE A 124 4.19 9.56 11.19
N VAL A 125 3.20 10.44 11.05
CA VAL A 125 1.81 10.00 10.82
C VAL A 125 1.49 9.86 9.34
N ALA A 126 1.94 10.76 8.47
CA ALA A 126 1.60 10.73 7.04
C ALA A 126 2.65 10.01 6.20
N TYR A 127 3.94 10.25 6.44
CA TYR A 127 4.99 9.78 5.55
C TYR A 127 5.56 8.41 5.92
N SER A 128 5.36 7.94 7.15
CA SER A 128 5.77 6.58 7.56
C SER A 128 5.03 5.47 6.82
N VAL A 129 3.86 5.77 6.25
CA VAL A 129 3.08 4.81 5.44
C VAL A 129 3.87 4.32 4.22
N PHE A 130 4.71 5.16 3.62
CA PHE A 130 5.50 4.82 2.44
C PHE A 130 6.52 3.70 2.73
N PRO A 131 7.43 3.82 3.73
CA PRO A 131 8.34 2.74 4.05
C PRO A 131 7.62 1.51 4.61
N ILE A 132 6.57 1.68 5.42
CA ILE A 132 5.82 0.54 5.98
C ILE A 132 5.17 -0.28 4.86
N SER A 133 4.34 0.37 4.03
CA SER A 133 3.62 -0.29 2.94
C SER A 133 4.58 -0.75 1.84
N GLY A 134 5.61 0.04 1.54
CA GLY A 134 6.66 -0.31 0.60
C GLY A 134 7.39 -1.59 0.99
N CYS A 135 7.79 -1.73 2.26
CA CYS A 135 8.42 -2.96 2.76
C CYS A 135 7.49 -4.17 2.64
N LEU A 136 6.21 -4.03 3.02
CA LEU A 136 5.22 -5.11 2.90
C LEU A 136 5.02 -5.54 1.44
N MET A 137 4.85 -4.58 0.53
CA MET A 137 4.73 -4.83 -0.90
C MET A 137 6.00 -5.45 -1.47
N PHE A 138 7.18 -5.00 -1.04
CA PHE A 138 8.46 -5.54 -1.51
C PHE A 138 8.62 -7.01 -1.13
N LEU A 139 8.31 -7.37 0.13
CA LEU A 139 8.32 -8.76 0.58
C LEU A 139 7.33 -9.63 -0.23
N GLN A 140 6.15 -9.09 -0.55
CA GLN A 140 5.18 -9.79 -1.38
C GLN A 140 5.70 -10.01 -2.81
N VAL A 141 6.31 -9.00 -3.44
CA VAL A 141 6.88 -9.15 -4.80
C VAL A 141 8.03 -10.15 -4.82
N VAL A 142 8.90 -10.15 -3.81
CA VAL A 142 9.99 -11.14 -3.69
C VAL A 142 9.43 -12.55 -3.64
N HIS A 143 8.37 -12.78 -2.87
CA HIS A 143 7.71 -14.08 -2.83
C HIS A 143 7.07 -14.44 -4.17
N ASP A 144 6.38 -13.51 -4.80
CA ASP A 144 5.78 -13.76 -6.10
C ASP A 144 6.85 -14.06 -7.16
N LEU A 145 8.03 -13.44 -7.06
CA LEU A 145 9.16 -13.71 -7.95
C LEU A 145 9.74 -15.11 -7.71
N SER A 146 9.88 -15.55 -6.46
CA SER A 146 10.37 -16.91 -6.17
C SER A 146 9.43 -18.00 -6.69
N GLU A 147 8.11 -17.80 -6.59
CA GLU A 147 7.11 -18.68 -7.21
C GLU A 147 7.22 -18.69 -8.75
N ALA A 148 7.46 -17.53 -9.37
CA ALA A 148 7.59 -17.46 -10.83
C ALA A 148 8.84 -18.18 -11.33
N LEU A 149 9.94 -18.08 -10.59
CA LEU A 149 11.20 -18.75 -10.92
C LEU A 149 11.14 -20.27 -10.72
N SER A 150 10.47 -20.74 -9.66
CA SER A 150 10.27 -22.18 -9.45
C SER A 150 9.41 -22.80 -10.56
N ALA A 151 8.34 -22.13 -10.98
CA ALA A 151 7.51 -22.55 -12.10
C ALA A 151 8.27 -22.55 -13.44
N PHE A 152 9.19 -21.60 -13.66
CA PHE A 152 10.07 -21.60 -14.82
C PHE A 152 10.99 -22.83 -14.84
N ARG A 153 11.61 -23.13 -13.69
CA ARG A 153 12.53 -24.27 -13.55
C ARG A 153 11.84 -25.61 -13.81
N GLN A 154 10.60 -25.79 -13.36
CA GLN A 154 9.86 -27.04 -13.53
C GLN A 154 9.39 -27.27 -14.98
N LYS A 155 9.14 -26.21 -15.76
CA LYS A 155 8.69 -26.32 -17.16
C LYS A 155 9.82 -26.60 -18.15
N ASN A 156 11.06 -26.42 -17.72
CA ASN A 156 12.27 -26.52 -18.55
C ASN A 156 13.15 -27.75 -18.18
N SER A 157 12.67 -28.60 -17.27
CA SER A 157 13.17 -29.96 -16.99
C SER A 157 12.26 -30.98 -17.66
#